data_AF-A0A316KS61-F1
#
_entry.id   AF-A0A316KS61-F1
#
_cell.length_a   1.000
_cell.length_b   1.000
_cell.length_c   1.000
_cell.angle_alpha   90.00
_cell.angle_beta   90.00
_cell.angle_gamma   90.00
#
_symmetry.space_group_name_H-M   'P 1'
#
loop_
_entity.id
_entity.type
_entity.pdbx_description
1 polymer ?
#
loop_
_entity_poly.entity_id
_entity_poly.type
_entity_poly.pdbx_seq_one_letter_code
_entity_poly.pdbx_strand_id
1 'polypeptide(L)'
;MTTQVTLPLWAFLLILLFAAVTFASHFLFPSVRWFFRRRMERAVKRLNARLERPIQPFKLLRRQDMIQRLVYDPEITQAIVEHAEAEGVREDVAFERARRYAKEIVPSFSAWAYFGFAIRAARFLSTSLYRVRMVHQDAGLASVDPDATVVFVMNHRSNMDYVLVTYLAADRSALSYAVGEWARVW
;
A
#
# COMPACT_ATOMS: atom_id res chain seq x y z
N MET A 1 -7.38 51.38 27.09
CA MET A 1 -8.19 50.47 27.92
C MET A 1 -7.42 49.17 28.11
N THR A 2 -6.65 49.06 29.20
CA THR A 2 -5.89 47.85 29.53
C THR A 2 -6.39 47.34 30.87
N THR A 3 -7.44 46.55 30.85
CA THR A 3 -7.99 45.89 32.03
C THR A 3 -7.21 44.61 32.27
N GLN A 4 -6.70 44.40 33.49
CA GLN A 4 -6.00 43.18 33.83
C GLN A 4 -7.01 42.04 34.01
N VAL A 5 -6.80 40.93 33.31
CA VAL A 5 -7.57 39.70 33.47
C VAL A 5 -6.70 38.71 34.26
N THR A 6 -7.16 38.29 35.44
CA THR A 6 -6.47 37.30 36.25
C THR A 6 -6.95 35.90 35.88
N LEU A 7 -6.02 35.01 35.54
CA LEU A 7 -6.28 33.64 35.14
C LEU A 7 -5.44 32.68 36.00
N PRO A 8 -6.01 31.56 36.47
CA PRO A 8 -5.23 30.51 37.11
C PRO A 8 -4.15 29.97 36.18
N LEU A 9 -2.93 29.79 36.69
CA LEU A 9 -1.78 29.37 35.88
C LEU A 9 -2.03 28.05 35.13
N TRP A 10 -2.69 27.08 35.78
CA TRP A 10 -3.02 25.80 35.15
C TRP A 10 -3.94 25.96 33.95
N ALA A 11 -4.94 26.85 34.02
CA ALA A 11 -5.88 27.12 32.93
C ALA A 11 -5.16 27.78 31.76
N PHE A 12 -4.26 28.72 32.05
CA PHE A 12 -3.42 29.35 31.03
C PHE A 12 -2.52 28.34 30.31
N LEU A 13 -1.87 27.43 31.04
CA LEU A 13 -1.05 26.37 30.45
C LEU A 13 -1.87 25.42 29.56
N LEU A 14 -3.10 25.11 29.97
CA LEU A 14 -4.04 24.27 29.22
C LEU A 14 -4.43 24.94 27.89
N ILE A 15 -4.74 26.24 27.92
CA ILE A 15 -5.04 27.04 26.73
C ILE A 15 -3.82 27.09 25.80
N LEU A 16 -2.63 27.32 26.35
CA LEU A 16 -1.38 27.36 25.58
C LEU A 16 -1.08 26.02 24.91
N LEU A 17 -1.30 24.90 25.62
CA LEU A 17 -1.13 23.57 25.08
C LEU A 17 -2.10 23.30 23.92
N PHE A 18 -3.39 23.59 24.10
CA PHE A 18 -4.37 23.43 23.02
C PHE A 18 -4.06 24.33 21.82
N ALA A 19 -3.65 25.58 22.06
CA ALA A 19 -3.24 26.50 21.02
C ALA A 19 -2.02 25.98 20.25
N ALA A 20 -1.00 25.47 20.95
CA ALA A 20 0.19 24.90 20.35
C ALA A 20 -0.12 23.63 19.53
N VAL A 21 -0.95 22.72 20.06
CA VAL A 21 -1.39 21.51 19.34
C VAL A 21 -2.19 21.89 18.09
N THR A 22 -3.09 22.87 18.20
CA THR A 22 -3.92 23.34 17.07
C THR A 22 -3.06 24.02 16.01
N PHE A 23 -2.13 24.90 16.42
CA PHE A 23 -1.19 25.55 15.52
C PHE A 23 -0.30 24.54 14.81
N ALA A 24 0.28 23.58 15.55
CA ALA A 24 1.09 22.53 14.95
C ALA A 24 0.27 21.73 13.93
N SER A 25 -0.90 21.21 14.31
CA SER A 25 -1.79 20.38 13.47
C SER A 25 -2.26 21.08 12.19
N HIS A 26 -2.55 22.38 12.25
CA HIS A 26 -3.11 23.12 11.12
C HIS A 26 -2.08 23.87 10.27
N PHE A 27 -0.96 24.32 10.83
CA PHE A 27 0.05 25.08 10.08
C PHE A 27 1.31 24.28 9.76
N LEU A 28 1.83 23.50 10.71
CA LEU A 28 3.09 22.77 10.51
C LEU A 28 2.85 21.44 9.79
N PHE A 29 1.86 20.67 10.22
CA PHE A 29 1.61 19.34 9.64
C PHE A 29 1.26 19.35 8.14
N PRO A 30 0.48 20.30 7.57
CA PRO A 30 0.23 20.31 6.13
C PRO A 30 1.50 20.51 5.28
N SER A 31 2.33 21.47 5.68
CA SER A 31 3.61 21.79 5.01
C SER A 31 4.59 20.63 5.12
N VAL A 32 4.69 20.02 6.31
CA VAL A 32 5.52 18.85 6.57
C VAL A 32 5.02 17.63 5.77
N ARG A 33 3.71 17.38 5.76
CA ARG A 33 3.10 16.30 4.95
C ARG A 33 3.38 16.49 3.46
N TRP A 34 3.27 17.71 2.95
CA TRP A 34 3.60 18.01 1.55
C TRP A 34 5.07 17.75 1.25
N PHE A 35 5.99 18.19 2.13
CA PHE A 35 7.43 17.95 1.97
C PHE A 35 7.75 16.46 1.93
N PHE A 36 7.22 15.67 2.87
CA PHE A 36 7.40 14.21 2.87
C PHE A 36 6.75 13.55 1.67
N ARG A 37 5.56 14.00 1.24
CA ARG A 37 4.90 13.50 0.03
C ARG A 37 5.77 13.73 -1.21
N ARG A 38 6.25 14.96 -1.42
CA ARG A 38 7.14 15.32 -2.53
C ARG A 38 8.44 14.50 -2.49
N ARG A 39 8.98 14.25 -1.29
CA ARG A 39 10.18 13.42 -1.10
C ARG A 39 9.92 11.94 -1.43
N MET A 40 8.77 11.40 -1.02
CA MET A 40 8.35 10.04 -1.38
C MET A 40 8.09 9.90 -2.88
N GLU A 41 7.38 10.84 -3.50
CA GLU A 41 7.15 10.88 -4.95
C GLU A 41 8.48 10.83 -5.72
N ARG A 42 9.49 11.61 -5.30
CA ARG A 42 10.85 11.56 -5.88
C ARG A 42 11.55 10.22 -5.64
N ALA A 43 11.43 9.65 -4.44
CA ALA A 43 12.04 8.36 -4.11
C ALA A 43 11.43 7.22 -4.95
N VAL A 44 10.11 7.20 -5.08
CA VAL A 44 9.38 6.26 -5.93
C VAL A 44 9.76 6.47 -7.40
N LYS A 45 9.87 7.71 -7.90
CA LYS A 45 10.31 7.97 -9.27
C LYS A 45 11.72 7.43 -9.54
N ARG A 46 12.65 7.59 -8.60
CA ARG A 46 14.01 7.04 -8.71
C ARG A 46 14.02 5.51 -8.63
N LEU A 47 13.14 4.92 -7.82
CA LEU A 47 12.99 3.47 -7.73
C LEU A 47 12.42 2.90 -9.04
N ASN A 48 11.35 3.49 -9.57
CA ASN A 48 10.77 3.11 -10.85
C ASN A 48 11.77 3.20 -12.01
N ALA A 49 12.73 4.14 -11.97
CA ALA A 49 13.80 4.23 -12.97
C ALA A 49 14.83 3.09 -12.90
N ARG A 50 14.86 2.31 -11.81
CA ARG A 50 15.77 1.16 -11.63
C ARG A 50 15.07 -0.18 -11.83
N LEU A 51 13.75 -0.22 -11.73
CA LEU A 51 12.96 -1.43 -11.93
C LEU A 51 12.77 -1.65 -13.43
N GLU A 52 13.01 -2.88 -13.89
CA GLU A 52 12.66 -3.29 -15.26
C GLU A 52 11.17 -3.07 -15.55
N ARG A 53 10.32 -3.26 -14.54
CA ARG A 53 8.88 -3.02 -14.62
C ARG A 53 8.45 -2.01 -13.54
N PRO A 54 7.98 -0.81 -13.94
CA PRO A 54 7.65 0.24 -12.99
C PRO A 54 6.46 -0.16 -12.12
N ILE A 55 6.42 0.36 -10.90
CA ILE A 55 5.29 0.15 -10.00
C ILE A 55 4.06 0.86 -10.58
N GLN A 56 2.98 0.12 -10.78
CA GLN A 56 1.72 0.67 -11.26
C GLN A 56 1.19 1.76 -10.30
N PRO A 57 0.62 2.86 -10.82
CA PRO A 57 0.08 3.95 -10.01
C PRO A 57 -0.92 3.48 -8.95
N PHE A 58 -1.72 2.46 -9.26
CA PHE A 58 -2.70 1.90 -8.33
C PHE A 58 -2.05 1.39 -7.04
N LYS A 59 -0.89 0.73 -7.12
CA LYS A 59 -0.15 0.26 -5.94
C LYS A 59 0.44 1.41 -5.11
N LEU A 60 0.47 2.63 -5.63
CA LEU A 60 0.98 3.84 -4.97
C LEU A 60 -0.14 4.74 -4.43
N LEU A 61 -1.39 4.50 -4.85
CA LEU A 61 -2.54 5.21 -4.32
C LEU A 61 -2.70 4.90 -2.83
N ARG A 62 -3.22 5.87 -2.06
CA ARG A 62 -3.56 5.57 -0.67
C ARG A 62 -4.64 4.50 -0.68
N ARG A 63 -4.55 3.57 0.28
CA ARG A 63 -5.57 2.51 0.43
C ARG A 63 -7.00 3.06 0.44
N GLN A 64 -7.22 4.23 1.04
CA GLN A 64 -8.53 4.89 1.03
C GLN A 64 -8.97 5.28 -0.39
N ASP A 65 -8.08 5.80 -1.22
CA ASP A 65 -8.39 6.19 -2.59
C ASP A 65 -8.71 4.95 -3.45
N MET A 66 -8.00 3.84 -3.22
CA MET A 66 -8.29 2.56 -3.86
C MET A 66 -9.66 2.00 -3.47
N ILE A 67 -10.00 2.04 -2.17
CA ILE A 67 -11.33 1.62 -1.68
C ILE A 67 -12.43 2.45 -2.34
N GLN A 68 -12.27 3.77 -2.40
CA GLN A 68 -13.27 4.64 -3.03
C GLN A 68 -13.42 4.32 -4.51
N ARG A 69 -12.30 4.20 -5.25
CA ARG A 69 -12.32 3.82 -6.66
C ARG A 69 -13.03 2.50 -6.91
N LEU A 70 -12.78 1.50 -6.07
CA LEU A 70 -13.40 0.18 -6.21
C LEU A 70 -14.92 0.25 -5.95
N VAL A 71 -15.34 0.93 -4.88
CA VAL A 71 -16.77 0.98 -4.51
C VAL A 71 -17.60 1.80 -5.51
N TYR A 72 -17.00 2.79 -6.16
CA TYR A 72 -17.64 3.60 -7.21
C TYR A 72 -17.35 3.10 -8.63
N ASP A 73 -16.78 1.91 -8.77
CA ASP A 73 -16.66 1.29 -10.09
C ASP A 73 -18.06 1.03 -10.66
N PRO A 74 -18.32 1.28 -11.96
CA PRO A 74 -19.65 1.09 -12.54
C PRO A 74 -20.21 -0.32 -12.36
N GLU A 75 -19.36 -1.36 -12.51
CA GLU A 75 -19.79 -2.76 -12.37
C GLU A 75 -20.15 -3.08 -10.90
N ILE A 76 -19.34 -2.60 -9.96
CA ILE A 76 -19.61 -2.75 -8.52
C ILE A 76 -20.87 -1.99 -8.12
N THR A 77 -21.06 -0.78 -8.64
CA THR A 77 -22.23 0.05 -8.35
C THR A 77 -23.52 -0.61 -8.85
N GLN A 78 -23.49 -1.19 -10.05
CA GLN A 78 -24.60 -1.97 -10.57
C GLN A 78 -24.91 -3.17 -9.68
N ALA A 79 -23.89 -3.93 -9.27
CA ALA A 79 -24.06 -5.07 -8.37
C ALA A 79 -24.63 -4.67 -6.99
N ILE A 80 -24.30 -3.47 -6.49
CA ILE A 80 -24.88 -2.92 -5.25
C ILE A 80 -26.39 -2.69 -5.41
N VAL A 81 -26.81 -2.11 -6.53
CA VAL A 81 -28.24 -1.84 -6.82
C VAL A 81 -29.00 -3.16 -6.95
N GLU A 82 -28.48 -4.10 -7.75
CA GLU A 82 -29.09 -5.43 -7.93
C GLU A 82 -29.22 -6.18 -6.59
N HIS A 83 -28.20 -6.10 -5.72
CA HIS A 83 -28.24 -6.69 -4.39
C HIS A 83 -29.27 -6.00 -3.48
N ALA A 84 -29.39 -4.68 -3.56
CA ALA A 84 -30.36 -3.91 -2.78
C ALA A 84 -31.80 -4.31 -3.15
N GLU A 85 -32.08 -4.44 -4.46
CA GLU A 85 -33.37 -4.90 -4.97
C GLU A 85 -33.68 -6.35 -4.55
N ALA A 86 -32.72 -7.25 -4.72
CA ALA A 86 -32.89 -8.68 -4.42
C ALA A 86 -33.15 -8.96 -2.93
N GLU A 87 -32.47 -8.23 -2.03
CA GLU A 87 -32.59 -8.40 -0.58
C GLU A 87 -33.63 -7.45 0.04
N GLY A 88 -34.24 -6.56 -0.75
CA GLY A 88 -35.22 -5.58 -0.27
C GLY A 88 -34.65 -4.56 0.72
N VAL A 89 -33.35 -4.26 0.62
CA VAL A 89 -32.66 -3.28 1.48
C VAL A 89 -32.47 -1.95 0.75
N ARG A 90 -32.23 -0.88 1.51
CA ARG A 90 -31.90 0.42 0.91
C ARG A 90 -30.52 0.37 0.26
N GLU A 91 -30.36 1.08 -0.86
CA GLU A 91 -29.09 1.17 -1.59
C GLU A 91 -27.91 1.63 -0.72
N ASP A 92 -28.13 2.55 0.22
CA ASP A 92 -27.08 3.03 1.13
C ASP A 92 -26.58 1.94 2.10
N VAL A 93 -27.47 1.02 2.49
CA VAL A 93 -27.12 -0.15 3.32
C VAL A 93 -26.29 -1.15 2.52
N ALA A 94 -26.70 -1.45 1.29
CA ALA A 94 -25.94 -2.31 0.37
C ALA A 94 -24.58 -1.70 0.03
N PHE A 95 -24.53 -0.38 -0.17
CA PHE A 95 -23.30 0.37 -0.42
C PHE A 95 -22.31 0.29 0.76
N GLU A 96 -22.76 0.49 2.00
CA GLU A 96 -21.88 0.34 3.17
C GLU A 96 -21.38 -1.10 3.35
N ARG A 97 -22.16 -2.09 2.94
CA ARG A 97 -21.71 -3.49 2.89
C ARG A 97 -20.60 -3.69 1.86
N ALA A 98 -20.78 -3.21 0.63
CA ALA A 98 -19.73 -3.24 -0.40
C ALA A 98 -18.47 -2.49 0.05
N ARG A 99 -18.62 -1.34 0.72
CA ARG A 99 -17.50 -0.58 1.29
C ARG A 99 -16.76 -1.35 2.39
N ARG A 100 -17.46 -2.16 3.19
CA ARG A 100 -16.84 -3.04 4.18
C ARG A 100 -16.01 -4.12 3.50
N TYR A 101 -16.56 -4.80 2.49
CA TYR A 101 -15.81 -5.79 1.71
C TYR A 101 -14.60 -5.17 1.01
N ALA A 102 -14.76 -3.98 0.41
CA ALA A 102 -13.66 -3.24 -0.18
C ALA A 102 -12.54 -2.95 0.84
N LYS A 103 -12.88 -2.60 2.09
CA LYS A 103 -11.88 -2.45 3.16
C LYS A 103 -11.18 -3.78 3.47
N GLU A 104 -11.87 -4.90 3.44
CA GLU A 104 -11.27 -6.21 3.73
C GLU A 104 -10.32 -6.67 2.62
N ILE A 105 -10.70 -6.49 1.35
CA ILE A 105 -9.95 -7.00 0.20
C ILE A 105 -8.84 -6.06 -0.28
N VAL A 106 -9.02 -4.75 -0.17
CA VAL A 106 -8.05 -3.78 -0.72
C VAL A 106 -6.79 -3.77 0.16
N PRO A 107 -5.64 -4.21 -0.38
CA PRO A 107 -4.41 -4.32 0.39
C PRO A 107 -3.82 -2.94 0.70
N SER A 108 -3.14 -2.83 1.83
CA SER A 108 -2.23 -1.71 2.07
C SER A 108 -0.83 -2.08 1.57
N PHE A 109 -0.40 -1.50 0.46
CA PHE A 109 0.98 -1.62 0.00
C PHE A 109 1.81 -0.41 0.42
N SER A 110 2.99 -0.67 0.97
CA SER A 110 3.99 0.37 1.24
C SER A 110 5.26 0.05 0.46
N ALA A 111 5.52 0.83 -0.59
CA ALA A 111 6.73 0.70 -1.40
C ALA A 111 8.00 0.84 -0.53
N TRP A 112 7.99 1.73 0.47
CA TRP A 112 9.13 1.89 1.38
C TRP A 112 9.33 0.66 2.27
N ALA A 113 8.25 0.09 2.83
CA ALA A 113 8.36 -1.11 3.66
C ALA A 113 8.83 -2.31 2.83
N TYR A 114 8.25 -2.52 1.65
CA TYR A 114 8.59 -3.62 0.75
C TYR A 114 10.02 -3.47 0.21
N PHE A 115 10.30 -2.41 -0.55
CA PHE A 115 11.59 -2.26 -1.24
C PHE A 115 12.73 -1.84 -0.31
N GLY A 116 12.42 -1.19 0.82
CA GLY A 116 13.42 -0.70 1.75
C GLY A 116 13.78 -1.70 2.85
N PHE A 117 12.78 -2.21 3.56
CA PHE A 117 12.99 -3.08 4.72
C PHE A 117 12.88 -4.57 4.36
N ALA A 118 11.79 -4.97 3.71
CA ALA A 118 11.49 -6.38 3.45
C ALA A 118 12.57 -7.03 2.57
N ILE A 119 13.01 -6.38 1.50
CA ILE A 119 14.10 -6.90 0.64
C ILE A 119 15.41 -7.09 1.43
N ARG A 120 15.77 -6.15 2.32
CA ARG A 120 16.99 -6.26 3.13
C ARG A 120 16.90 -7.41 4.13
N ALA A 121 15.76 -7.54 4.80
CA ALA A 121 15.50 -8.64 5.72
C ALA A 121 15.48 -9.98 4.98
N ALA A 122 14.83 -10.05 3.83
CA ALA A 122 14.75 -11.24 2.98
C ALA A 122 16.14 -11.68 2.50
N ARG A 123 16.98 -10.74 2.05
CA ARG A 123 18.38 -11.01 1.69
C ARG A 123 19.15 -11.59 2.88
N PHE A 124 19.09 -10.91 4.03
CA PHE A 124 19.80 -11.35 5.23
C PHE A 124 19.42 -12.78 5.62
N LEU A 125 18.11 -13.04 5.77
CA LEU A 125 17.58 -14.36 6.14
C LEU A 125 17.92 -15.43 5.11
N SER A 126 17.79 -15.11 3.82
CA SER A 126 18.10 -16.05 2.74
C SER A 126 19.58 -16.45 2.77
N THR A 127 20.48 -15.49 2.92
CA THR A 127 21.93 -15.75 2.90
C THR A 127 22.48 -16.32 4.21
N SER A 128 21.78 -16.13 5.34
CA SER A 128 22.19 -16.72 6.62
C SER A 128 21.80 -18.19 6.73
N LEU A 129 20.68 -18.58 6.11
CA LEU A 129 20.15 -19.95 6.18
C LEU A 129 20.53 -20.80 4.96
N TYR A 130 20.76 -20.18 3.80
CA TYR A 130 21.04 -20.89 2.55
C TYR A 130 22.27 -20.34 1.84
N ARG A 131 22.97 -21.24 1.14
CA ARG A 131 23.94 -20.85 0.12
C ARG A 131 23.20 -20.63 -1.20
N VAL A 132 22.78 -19.39 -1.44
CA VAL A 132 22.03 -19.02 -2.65
C VAL A 132 22.97 -18.96 -3.86
N ARG A 133 22.64 -19.69 -4.93
CA ARG A 133 23.35 -19.65 -6.23
C ARG A 133 22.34 -19.38 -7.34
N MET A 134 22.56 -18.33 -8.12
CA MET A 134 21.80 -18.07 -9.34
C MET A 134 22.57 -18.65 -10.53
N VAL A 135 22.03 -19.69 -11.16
CA VAL A 135 22.70 -20.41 -12.25
C VAL A 135 22.28 -19.88 -13.62
N HIS A 136 21.12 -19.23 -13.74
CA HIS A 136 20.65 -18.58 -14.97
C HIS A 136 20.06 -17.21 -14.63
N GLN A 137 20.61 -16.15 -15.24
CA GLN A 137 19.92 -14.87 -15.36
C GLN A 137 19.29 -14.89 -16.76
N ASP A 138 18.04 -15.31 -16.86
CA ASP A 138 17.38 -15.41 -18.16
C ASP A 138 17.30 -14.02 -18.82
N ALA A 139 17.98 -13.89 -19.97
CA ALA A 139 17.88 -12.75 -20.88
C ALA A 139 16.48 -12.64 -21.52
N GLY A 140 15.65 -13.69 -21.42
CA GLY A 140 14.31 -13.73 -22.00
C GLY A 140 13.35 -12.70 -21.40
N LEU A 141 13.49 -12.35 -20.11
CA LEU A 141 12.61 -11.39 -19.45
C LEU A 141 12.71 -9.97 -20.02
N ALA A 142 13.91 -9.58 -20.47
CA ALA A 142 14.14 -8.30 -21.13
C ALA A 142 13.47 -8.20 -22.51
N SER A 143 13.18 -9.35 -23.15
CA SER A 143 12.49 -9.42 -24.44
C SER A 143 10.96 -9.50 -24.33
N VAL A 144 10.43 -9.70 -23.11
CA VAL A 144 8.98 -9.72 -22.88
C VAL A 144 8.45 -8.29 -22.87
N ASP A 145 7.34 -8.07 -23.57
CA ASP A 145 6.60 -6.81 -23.60
C ASP A 145 6.48 -6.21 -22.17
N PRO A 146 6.88 -4.93 -21.98
CA PRO A 146 6.73 -4.23 -20.70
C PRO A 146 5.31 -4.23 -20.13
N ASP A 147 4.29 -4.25 -21.02
CA ASP A 147 2.88 -4.21 -20.64
C ASP A 147 2.27 -5.60 -20.42
N ALA A 148 2.97 -6.68 -20.81
CA ALA A 148 2.51 -8.04 -20.57
C ALA A 148 2.53 -8.41 -19.07
N THR A 149 1.61 -9.26 -18.63
CA THR A 149 1.66 -9.83 -17.28
C THR A 149 2.62 -11.03 -17.25
N VAL A 150 3.68 -10.94 -16.43
CA VAL A 150 4.64 -12.04 -16.25
C VAL A 150 4.21 -12.89 -15.07
N VAL A 151 3.97 -14.18 -15.33
CA VAL A 151 3.67 -15.17 -14.30
C VAL A 151 4.91 -16.02 -14.07
N PHE A 152 5.46 -15.96 -12.86
CA PHE A 152 6.56 -16.82 -12.44
C PHE A 152 5.98 -18.12 -11.88
N VAL A 153 6.23 -19.23 -12.58
CA VAL A 153 5.89 -20.57 -12.09
C VAL A 153 7.10 -21.12 -11.36
N MET A 154 6.94 -21.41 -10.07
CA MET A 154 8.01 -21.90 -9.20
C MET A 154 7.59 -23.19 -8.51
N ASN A 155 8.55 -24.07 -8.25
CA ASN A 155 8.35 -25.14 -7.29
C ASN A 155 8.21 -24.53 -5.88
N HIS A 156 7.40 -25.15 -5.03
CA HIS A 156 7.19 -24.74 -3.65
C HIS A 156 7.53 -25.89 -2.70
N ARG A 157 8.57 -25.68 -1.90
CA ARG A 157 9.08 -26.59 -0.88
C ARG A 157 8.84 -26.07 0.54
N SER A 158 8.83 -24.75 0.75
CA SER A 158 8.67 -24.17 2.09
C SER A 158 8.21 -22.72 2.06
N ASN A 159 7.71 -22.20 3.19
CA ASN A 159 7.40 -20.78 3.35
C ASN A 159 8.60 -19.84 3.10
N MET A 160 9.84 -20.36 3.20
CA MET A 160 11.04 -19.59 2.89
C MET A 160 11.14 -19.26 1.39
N ASP A 161 10.47 -20.00 0.52
CA ASP A 161 10.57 -19.77 -0.93
C ASP A 161 10.04 -18.38 -1.30
N TYR A 162 9.00 -17.89 -0.61
CA TYR A 162 8.51 -16.52 -0.74
C TYR A 162 9.57 -15.48 -0.35
N VAL A 163 10.35 -15.76 0.71
CA VAL A 163 11.42 -14.87 1.17
C VAL A 163 12.57 -14.87 0.17
N LEU A 164 12.98 -16.05 -0.29
CA LEU A 164 14.03 -16.22 -1.31
C LEU A 164 13.64 -15.52 -2.61
N VAL A 165 12.42 -15.72 -3.10
CA VAL A 165 11.95 -15.10 -4.34
C VAL A 165 11.80 -13.58 -4.19
N THR A 166 11.36 -13.09 -3.02
CA THR A 166 11.36 -11.64 -2.71
C THR A 166 12.77 -11.05 -2.81
N TYR A 167 13.78 -11.77 -2.34
CA TYR A 167 15.18 -11.37 -2.46
C TYR A 167 15.67 -11.43 -3.92
N LEU A 168 15.37 -12.51 -4.65
CA LEU A 168 15.89 -12.73 -6.00
C LEU A 168 15.23 -11.86 -7.08
N ALA A 169 13.94 -11.55 -6.95
CA ALA A 169 13.19 -10.74 -7.91
C ALA A 169 13.12 -9.25 -7.54
N ALA A 170 13.74 -8.87 -6.43
CA ALA A 170 13.79 -7.52 -5.85
C ALA A 170 14.07 -6.41 -6.87
N ASP A 171 14.99 -6.66 -7.80
CA ASP A 171 15.47 -5.68 -8.77
C ASP A 171 14.57 -5.58 -10.01
N ARG A 172 13.65 -6.53 -10.20
CA ARG A 172 12.83 -6.63 -11.42
C ARG A 172 11.43 -6.04 -11.27
N SER A 173 10.72 -6.39 -10.19
CA SER A 173 9.36 -5.88 -9.94
C SER A 173 8.84 -6.15 -8.51
N ALA A 174 7.74 -5.49 -8.13
CA ALA A 174 6.96 -5.88 -6.95
C ALA A 174 6.16 -7.16 -7.25
N LEU A 175 6.51 -8.25 -6.59
CA LEU A 175 5.84 -9.54 -6.76
C LEU A 175 4.48 -9.57 -6.05
N SER A 176 3.53 -10.26 -6.68
CA SER A 176 2.28 -10.67 -6.06
C SER A 176 2.29 -12.19 -5.99
N TYR A 177 1.99 -12.74 -4.82
CA TYR A 177 1.97 -14.17 -4.60
C TYR A 177 0.52 -14.65 -4.56
N ALA A 178 0.19 -15.66 -5.35
CA ALA A 178 -1.06 -16.40 -5.21
C ALA A 178 -0.90 -17.40 -4.06
N VAL A 179 -1.35 -17.04 -2.84
CA VAL A 179 -1.22 -17.86 -1.63
C VAL A 179 -2.56 -17.94 -0.92
N GLY A 180 -2.98 -19.14 -0.52
CA GLY A 180 -4.16 -19.36 0.33
C GLY A 180 -5.08 -20.48 -0.16
N GLU A 181 -6.11 -20.81 0.63
CA GLU A 181 -7.12 -21.82 0.27
C GLU A 181 -7.89 -21.50 -1.02
N TRP A 182 -7.91 -20.23 -1.44
CA TRP A 182 -8.52 -19.75 -2.68
C TRP A 182 -7.90 -20.33 -3.95
N ALA A 183 -6.70 -20.92 -3.88
CA ALA A 183 -6.10 -21.62 -5.03
C ALA A 183 -6.69 -23.04 -5.25
N ARG A 184 -7.52 -23.56 -4.33
CA ARG A 184 -8.09 -24.92 -4.42
C ARG A 184 -9.40 -24.99 -5.20
N VAL A 185 -10.05 -23.86 -5.46
CA VAL A 185 -11.36 -23.85 -6.14
C VAL A 185 -11.17 -23.32 -7.56
N TRP A 186 -11.14 -24.25 -8.51
CA TRP A 186 -11.28 -24.03 -9.94
C TRP A 186 -12.39 -24.93 -10.45
#